data_AF-A0A701GFZ9-F1
#
_entry.id   AF-A0A701GFZ9-F1
#
_cell.length_a   1.000
_cell.length_b   1.000
_cell.length_c   1.000
_cell.angle_alpha   90.00
_cell.angle_beta   90.00
_cell.angle_gamma   90.00
#
_symmetry.space_group_name_H-M   'P 1'
#
loop_
_entity.id
_entity.type
_entity.pdbx_description
1 polymer ?
#
loop_
_entity_poly.entity_id
_entity_poly.type
_entity_poly.pdbx_seq_one_letter_code
_entity_poly.pdbx_strand_id
1 'polypeptide(L)'
;LINAQMLNSASMTRDDYDQTLLGGLTSPVKGLQMTRPVVIIDEPHRFARDNKFYRAIQAIQPQMIVRFGATFPDIVEGKGKNKCVRKDYYRRQPQFDLNAVDSFNDGLVKGIDIYYPNLPEEQANNRYIVDSVTAKKLILRRGSKIAEVGVGENLADVDAGFEGSIEYAGSKMLSNDLELEAGMALVPGTFGASYQELIIQDAIDKHFD
;
A
#
# COMPACT_ATOMS: atom_id res chain seq x y z
N LEU A 1 -3.34 20.37 9.76
CA LEU A 1 -3.11 19.16 8.94
C LEU A 1 -4.26 19.04 7.95
N ILE A 2 -3.98 18.87 6.67
CA ILE A 2 -4.97 18.74 5.59
C ILE A 2 -4.64 17.48 4.79
N ASN A 3 -5.64 16.66 4.50
CA ASN A 3 -5.43 15.48 3.66
C ASN A 3 -5.47 15.86 2.16
N ALA A 4 -4.84 15.03 1.33
CA ALA A 4 -4.72 15.28 -0.11
C ALA A 4 -6.08 15.40 -0.82
N GLN A 5 -7.06 14.63 -0.36
CA GLN A 5 -8.40 14.62 -0.93
C GLN A 5 -9.15 15.92 -0.67
N MET A 6 -9.09 16.45 0.55
CA MET A 6 -9.68 17.73 0.90
C MET A 6 -9.00 18.86 0.13
N LEU A 7 -7.67 18.87 0.01
CA LEU A 7 -6.96 19.88 -0.78
C LEU A 7 -7.39 19.88 -2.26
N ASN A 8 -7.71 18.71 -2.82
CA ASN A 8 -8.17 18.54 -4.20
C ASN A 8 -9.70 18.60 -4.35
N SER A 9 -10.45 18.98 -3.31
CA SER A 9 -11.91 18.99 -3.35
C SER A 9 -12.47 20.28 -3.97
N ALA A 10 -13.68 20.21 -4.50
CA ALA A 10 -14.36 21.38 -5.08
C ALA A 10 -14.56 22.50 -4.04
N SER A 11 -14.76 22.18 -2.76
CA SER A 11 -14.90 23.19 -1.71
C SER A 11 -13.65 24.04 -1.49
N MET A 12 -12.46 23.53 -1.86
CA MET A 12 -11.23 24.32 -1.80
C MET A 12 -11.11 25.31 -2.96
N THR A 13 -11.62 24.96 -4.14
CA THR A 13 -11.49 25.75 -5.37
C THR A 13 -12.66 26.68 -5.65
N ARG A 14 -13.81 26.42 -5.03
CA ARG A 14 -15.00 27.28 -5.10
C ARG A 14 -14.69 28.71 -4.66
N ASP A 15 -15.40 29.65 -5.26
CA ASP A 15 -15.29 31.09 -5.04
C ASP A 15 -16.64 31.74 -4.72
N ASP A 16 -17.66 30.94 -4.43
CA ASP A 16 -19.04 31.32 -4.12
C ASP A 16 -19.32 31.41 -2.62
N TYR A 17 -18.28 31.49 -1.78
CA TYR A 17 -18.46 31.64 -0.34
C TYR A 17 -18.77 33.09 0.03
N ASP A 18 -19.93 33.30 0.66
CA ASP A 18 -20.40 34.61 1.15
C ASP A 18 -19.53 35.17 2.29
N GLN A 19 -18.77 34.30 2.97
CA GLN A 19 -17.85 34.69 4.02
C GLN A 19 -16.49 35.05 3.43
N THR A 20 -16.09 36.30 3.61
CA THR A 20 -14.78 36.78 3.14
C THR A 20 -13.67 36.38 4.09
N LEU A 21 -12.68 35.66 3.56
CA LEU A 21 -11.38 35.42 4.20
C LEU A 21 -10.50 36.68 4.07
N LEU A 22 -9.27 36.62 4.60
CA LEU A 22 -8.25 37.69 4.56
C LEU A 22 -8.37 38.59 3.32
N GLY A 23 -8.90 39.81 3.49
CA GLY A 23 -8.96 40.81 2.43
C GLY A 23 -10.07 40.65 1.38
N GLY A 24 -11.22 40.04 1.72
CA GLY A 24 -12.36 39.97 0.80
C GLY A 24 -12.41 38.70 -0.06
N LEU A 25 -11.58 37.72 0.24
CA LEU A 25 -11.46 36.51 -0.56
C LEU A 25 -12.61 35.55 -0.33
N THR A 26 -13.22 35.09 -1.41
CA THR A 26 -14.32 34.11 -1.39
C THR A 26 -13.87 32.70 -1.71
N SER A 27 -12.57 32.45 -1.87
CA SER A 27 -12.02 31.12 -2.21
C SER A 27 -10.91 30.68 -1.24
N PRO A 28 -11.03 29.49 -0.61
CA PRO A 28 -10.03 28.99 0.32
C PRO A 28 -8.62 28.84 -0.29
N VAL A 29 -8.49 28.35 -1.53
CA VAL A 29 -7.18 28.23 -2.21
C VAL A 29 -6.52 29.60 -2.38
N LYS A 30 -7.28 30.63 -2.78
CA LYS A 30 -6.75 32.01 -2.86
C LYS A 30 -6.33 32.53 -1.48
N GLY A 31 -7.10 32.19 -0.44
CA GLY A 31 -6.76 32.49 0.95
C GLY A 31 -5.39 31.92 1.32
N LEU A 32 -5.19 30.64 1.04
CA LEU A 32 -3.92 29.96 1.28
C LEU A 32 -2.78 30.59 0.47
N GLN A 33 -2.97 30.87 -0.82
CA GLN A 33 -1.96 31.55 -1.66
C GLN A 33 -1.49 32.88 -1.04
N MET A 34 -2.43 33.70 -0.52
CA MET A 34 -2.08 34.99 0.09
C MET A 34 -1.24 34.87 1.35
N THR A 35 -1.33 33.75 2.07
CA THR A 35 -0.48 33.51 3.24
C THR A 35 0.98 33.19 2.90
N ARG A 36 1.29 32.97 1.62
CA ARG A 36 2.63 32.56 1.14
C ARG A 36 3.14 31.32 1.90
N PRO A 37 2.47 30.17 1.77
CA PRO A 37 2.65 29.08 2.70
C PRO A 37 3.96 28.33 2.46
N VAL A 38 4.51 27.77 3.54
CA VAL A 38 5.46 26.66 3.47
C VAL A 38 4.66 25.36 3.62
N VAL A 39 4.84 24.43 2.69
CA VAL A 39 4.12 23.15 2.69
C VAL A 39 5.05 22.04 3.14
N ILE A 40 4.59 21.26 4.12
CA ILE A 40 5.24 20.04 4.55
C ILE A 40 4.40 18.87 4.04
N ILE A 41 5.02 17.95 3.30
CA ILE A 41 4.40 16.73 2.82
C ILE A 41 4.95 15.56 3.64
N ASP A 42 4.03 14.86 4.27
CA ASP A 42 4.28 13.56 4.90
C ASP A 42 3.99 12.44 3.90
N GLU A 43 4.80 11.39 3.90
CA GLU A 43 4.72 10.25 2.98
C GLU A 43 4.65 10.62 1.47
N PRO A 44 5.72 11.20 0.92
CA PRO A 44 5.73 11.81 -0.42
C PRO A 44 5.54 10.80 -1.56
N HIS A 45 5.72 9.50 -1.33
CA HIS A 45 5.43 8.46 -2.33
C HIS A 45 3.98 8.52 -2.84
N ARG A 46 3.04 9.07 -2.05
CA ARG A 46 1.63 9.27 -2.44
C ARG A 46 1.40 10.48 -3.35
N PHE A 47 2.41 11.34 -3.50
CA PHE A 47 2.33 12.65 -4.17
C PHE A 47 3.31 12.75 -5.34
N ALA A 48 3.34 11.74 -6.20
CA ALA A 48 4.07 11.80 -7.46
C ALA A 48 3.72 13.08 -8.26
N ARG A 49 4.70 13.71 -8.92
CA ARG A 49 4.55 15.06 -9.48
C ARG A 49 3.46 15.18 -10.56
N ASP A 50 3.16 14.09 -11.24
CA ASP A 50 2.15 13.98 -12.29
C ASP A 50 0.72 13.79 -11.75
N ASN A 51 0.59 13.39 -10.47
CA ASN A 51 -0.68 13.12 -9.79
C ASN A 51 -1.47 14.42 -9.49
N LYS A 52 -2.81 14.34 -9.53
CA LYS A 52 -3.75 15.40 -9.14
C LYS A 52 -3.47 16.00 -7.77
N PHE A 53 -3.05 15.19 -6.79
CA PHE A 53 -2.78 15.68 -5.43
C PHE A 53 -1.57 16.62 -5.40
N TYR A 54 -0.54 16.34 -6.19
CA TYR A 54 0.61 17.21 -6.30
C TYR A 54 0.26 18.53 -7.00
N ARG A 55 -0.58 18.48 -8.03
CA ARG A 55 -1.11 19.69 -8.69
C ARG A 55 -1.92 20.57 -7.74
N ALA A 56 -2.72 19.97 -6.85
CA ALA A 56 -3.46 20.72 -5.83
C ALA A 56 -2.51 21.43 -4.84
N ILE A 57 -1.39 20.80 -4.46
CA ILE A 57 -0.33 21.45 -3.67
C ILE A 57 0.33 22.59 -4.44
N GLN A 58 0.58 22.43 -5.74
CA GLN A 58 1.13 23.52 -6.55
C GLN A 58 0.14 24.67 -6.71
N ALA A 59 -1.16 24.39 -6.73
CA ALA A 59 -2.20 25.40 -6.85
C ALA A 59 -2.21 26.40 -5.68
N ILE A 60 -1.79 26.00 -4.47
CA ILE A 60 -1.69 26.94 -3.33
C ILE A 60 -0.41 27.79 -3.35
N GLN A 61 0.41 27.70 -4.40
CA GLN A 61 1.61 28.51 -4.63
C GLN A 61 2.55 28.63 -3.41
N PRO A 62 3.03 27.49 -2.88
CA PRO A 62 3.89 27.52 -1.71
C PRO A 62 5.24 28.16 -2.01
N GLN A 63 5.79 28.91 -1.05
CA GLN A 63 7.14 29.45 -1.13
C GLN A 63 8.20 28.35 -1.07
N MET A 64 7.89 27.28 -0.35
CA MET A 64 8.76 26.14 -0.15
C MET A 64 7.92 24.88 0.07
N ILE A 65 8.40 23.76 -0.46
CA ILE A 65 7.86 22.43 -0.17
C ILE A 65 8.98 21.60 0.46
N VAL A 66 8.72 21.07 1.65
CA VAL A 66 9.59 20.12 2.35
C VAL A 66 8.88 18.78 2.41
N ARG A 67 9.58 17.69 2.11
CA ARG A 67 9.00 16.34 2.06
C ARG A 67 9.72 15.43 3.03
N PHE A 68 8.98 14.73 3.88
CA PHE A 68 9.49 13.77 4.85
C PHE A 68 8.87 12.39 4.59
N GLY A 69 9.70 11.36 4.54
CA GLY A 69 9.24 9.98 4.45
C GLY A 69 10.37 9.01 4.16
N ALA A 70 10.10 7.74 4.39
CA ALA A 70 11.06 6.66 4.12
C ALA A 70 11.10 6.28 2.63
N THR A 71 10.02 6.53 1.90
CA THR A 71 9.91 6.20 0.47
C THR A 71 9.53 7.42 -0.36
N PHE A 72 10.11 7.51 -1.56
CA PHE A 72 9.87 8.59 -2.51
C PHE A 72 9.41 8.02 -3.86
N PRO A 73 8.56 8.77 -4.60
CA PRO A 73 8.17 8.38 -5.95
C PRO A 73 9.38 8.21 -6.86
N ASP A 74 9.24 7.40 -7.90
CA ASP A 74 10.24 7.30 -8.96
C ASP A 74 9.92 8.27 -10.10
N ILE A 75 10.98 8.78 -10.74
CA ILE A 75 10.92 9.51 -12.00
C ILE A 75 11.72 8.77 -13.06
N VAL A 76 11.16 8.75 -14.26
CA VAL A 76 11.80 8.19 -15.44
C VAL A 76 12.47 9.32 -16.20
N GLU A 77 13.76 9.20 -16.44
CA GLU A 77 14.54 10.13 -17.26
C GLU A 77 15.07 9.45 -18.51
N GLY A 78 15.12 10.20 -19.62
CA GLY A 78 15.53 9.67 -20.91
C GLY A 78 14.43 8.88 -21.64
N LYS A 79 14.79 8.35 -22.81
CA LYS A 79 13.91 7.56 -23.68
C LYS A 79 14.68 6.38 -24.26
N GLY A 80 13.97 5.30 -24.59
CA GLY A 80 14.56 4.11 -25.24
C GLY A 80 15.64 3.46 -24.38
N LYS A 81 16.80 3.17 -25.00
CA LYS A 81 17.95 2.53 -24.34
C LYS A 81 18.58 3.36 -23.21
N ASN A 82 18.32 4.67 -23.17
CA ASN A 82 18.85 5.59 -22.16
C ASN A 82 17.84 5.86 -21.02
N LYS A 83 16.80 5.02 -20.91
CA LYS A 83 15.80 5.13 -19.83
C LYS A 83 16.48 4.82 -18.49
N CYS A 84 16.50 5.79 -17.60
CA CYS A 84 16.96 5.64 -16.21
C CYS A 84 15.79 5.90 -15.27
N VAL A 85 15.66 5.07 -14.24
CA VAL A 85 14.68 5.27 -13.16
C VAL A 85 15.45 5.72 -11.93
N ARG A 86 15.03 6.82 -11.33
CA ARG A 86 15.62 7.33 -10.09
C ARG A 86 14.56 7.87 -9.15
N LYS A 87 14.89 7.99 -7.87
CA LYS A 87 14.01 8.61 -6.88
C LYS A 87 13.82 10.09 -7.18
N ASP A 88 12.57 10.53 -7.08
CA ASP A 88 12.19 11.92 -7.27
C ASP A 88 12.58 12.75 -6.04
N TYR A 89 13.81 13.25 -6.01
CA TYR A 89 14.23 14.29 -5.07
C TYR A 89 14.22 15.66 -5.75
N TYR A 90 13.67 16.69 -5.10
CA TYR A 90 13.67 18.06 -5.66
C TYR A 90 15.05 18.57 -6.03
N ARG A 91 16.07 18.22 -5.23
CA ARG A 91 17.46 18.60 -5.45
C ARG A 91 18.32 17.44 -5.94
N ARG A 92 17.72 16.43 -6.57
CA ARG A 92 18.34 15.17 -7.07
C ARG A 92 18.98 14.26 -6.01
N GLN A 93 19.11 14.74 -4.78
CA GLN A 93 19.55 13.99 -3.60
C GLN A 93 18.73 14.40 -2.37
N PRO A 94 18.61 13.53 -1.36
CA PRO A 94 18.04 13.91 -0.06
C PRO A 94 18.90 15.02 0.58
N GLN A 95 18.27 15.93 1.31
CA GLN A 95 19.00 16.95 2.08
C GLN A 95 19.50 16.40 3.43
N PHE A 96 18.85 15.34 3.88
CA PHE A 96 19.20 14.54 5.05
C PHE A 96 18.65 13.14 4.79
N ASP A 97 19.44 12.12 5.13
CA ASP A 97 19.07 10.72 4.96
C ASP A 97 19.45 9.96 6.24
N LEU A 98 18.45 9.36 6.87
CA LEU A 98 18.59 8.43 7.97
C LEU A 98 17.91 7.15 7.50
N ASN A 99 18.69 6.22 6.97
CA ASN A 99 18.14 5.03 6.34
C ASN A 99 17.78 3.96 7.39
N ALA A 100 17.12 2.89 6.93
CA ALA A 100 16.70 1.81 7.82
C ALA A 100 17.88 1.10 8.50
N VAL A 101 18.98 0.88 7.78
CA VAL A 101 20.18 0.19 8.31
C VAL A 101 20.79 1.01 9.44
N ASP A 102 20.99 2.30 9.23
CA ASP A 102 21.50 3.23 10.25
C ASP A 102 20.55 3.28 11.44
N SER A 103 19.23 3.33 11.19
CA SER A 103 18.22 3.34 12.25
C SER A 103 18.27 2.10 13.15
N PHE A 104 18.44 0.91 12.56
CA PHE A 104 18.61 -0.34 13.30
C PHE A 104 19.95 -0.39 14.04
N ASN A 105 21.05 -0.03 13.37
CA ASN A 105 22.40 -0.08 13.92
C ASN A 105 22.59 0.90 15.10
N ASP A 106 22.00 2.08 15.02
CA ASP A 106 22.07 3.12 16.04
C ASP A 106 21.06 2.90 17.19
N GLY A 107 20.27 1.82 17.14
CA GLY A 107 19.27 1.49 18.16
C GLY A 107 18.10 2.48 18.21
N LEU A 108 17.84 3.20 17.11
CA LEU A 108 16.73 4.15 17.00
C LEU A 108 15.37 3.44 16.83
N VAL A 109 15.39 2.18 16.40
CA VAL A 109 14.21 1.32 16.23
C VAL A 109 14.43 -0.05 16.88
N LYS A 110 13.33 -0.70 17.29
CA LYS A 110 13.38 -2.05 17.87
C LYS A 110 13.72 -3.08 16.80
N GLY A 111 14.54 -4.07 17.16
CA GLY A 111 14.78 -5.25 16.34
C GLY A 111 13.51 -6.03 16.06
N ILE A 112 13.51 -6.78 14.96
CA ILE A 112 12.40 -7.63 14.54
C ILE A 112 12.83 -9.09 14.74
N ASP A 113 12.05 -9.84 15.50
CA ASP A 113 12.17 -11.29 15.62
C ASP A 113 10.95 -11.93 14.94
N ILE A 114 11.20 -12.89 14.05
CA ILE A 114 10.17 -13.45 13.16
C ILE A 114 9.93 -14.91 13.53
N TYR A 115 8.70 -15.21 13.95
CA TYR A 115 8.26 -16.57 14.27
C TYR A 115 7.37 -17.12 13.16
N TYR A 116 7.68 -18.33 12.73
CA TYR A 116 6.85 -19.09 11.81
C TYR A 116 6.32 -20.31 12.58
N PRO A 117 5.00 -20.48 12.71
CA PRO A 117 4.45 -21.69 13.31
C PRO A 117 4.85 -22.93 12.48
N ASN A 118 5.17 -24.02 13.17
CA ASN A 118 5.57 -25.27 12.53
C ASN A 118 4.38 -25.91 11.82
N LEU A 119 4.35 -25.84 10.50
CA LEU A 119 3.45 -26.64 9.66
C LEU A 119 4.03 -28.03 9.44
N PRO A 120 3.22 -29.11 9.50
CA PRO A 120 3.65 -30.42 9.00
C PRO A 120 4.14 -30.31 7.54
N GLU A 121 5.22 -31.00 7.18
CA GLU A 121 5.80 -30.93 5.82
C GLU A 121 4.78 -31.22 4.71
N GLU A 122 3.82 -32.10 4.99
CA GLU A 122 2.74 -32.47 4.07
C GLU A 122 1.80 -31.29 3.75
N GLN A 123 1.54 -30.41 4.72
CA GLN A 123 0.76 -29.18 4.52
C GLN A 123 1.58 -28.09 3.83
N ALA A 124 2.87 -27.96 4.19
CA ALA A 124 3.76 -26.99 3.55
C ALA A 124 4.01 -27.28 2.06
N ASN A 125 4.06 -28.57 1.68
CA ASN A 125 4.20 -29.01 0.30
C ASN A 125 2.90 -28.88 -0.51
N ASN A 126 1.76 -28.69 0.15
CA ASN A 126 0.46 -28.56 -0.51
C ASN A 126 0.22 -27.14 -1.06
N ARG A 127 1.17 -26.56 -1.81
CA ARG A 127 1.12 -25.17 -2.28
C ARG A 127 0.45 -25.05 -3.65
N TYR A 128 -0.57 -24.20 -3.77
CA TYR A 128 -1.14 -23.76 -5.04
C TYR A 128 -0.50 -22.43 -5.48
N ILE A 129 -0.23 -22.29 -6.77
CA ILE A 129 0.23 -21.06 -7.39
C ILE A 129 -0.93 -20.41 -8.14
N VAL A 130 -1.13 -19.11 -7.96
CA VAL A 130 -2.04 -18.31 -8.77
C VAL A 130 -1.45 -18.20 -10.17
N ASP A 131 -1.97 -18.98 -11.11
CA ASP A 131 -1.51 -18.95 -12.50
C ASP A 131 -2.04 -17.74 -13.24
N SER A 132 -3.33 -17.44 -13.04
CA SER A 132 -3.93 -16.20 -13.52
C SER A 132 -5.08 -15.76 -12.63
N VAL A 133 -5.28 -14.44 -12.55
CA VAL A 133 -6.37 -13.85 -11.79
C VAL A 133 -6.94 -12.65 -12.53
N THR A 134 -8.25 -12.66 -12.70
CA THR A 134 -9.03 -11.63 -13.40
C THR A 134 -10.23 -11.26 -12.54
N ALA A 135 -10.87 -10.12 -12.77
CA ALA A 135 -11.99 -9.68 -11.94
C ALA A 135 -13.14 -10.70 -11.76
N LYS A 136 -13.25 -11.72 -12.64
CA LYS A 136 -14.30 -12.73 -12.61
C LYS A 136 -13.82 -14.17 -12.36
N LYS A 137 -12.52 -14.44 -12.47
CA LYS A 137 -11.98 -15.80 -12.44
C LYS A 137 -10.60 -15.84 -11.79
N LEU A 138 -10.36 -16.89 -11.02
CA LEU A 138 -9.09 -17.27 -10.43
C LEU A 138 -8.68 -18.65 -10.96
N ILE A 139 -7.43 -18.79 -11.41
CA ILE A 139 -6.86 -20.07 -11.83
C ILE A 139 -5.73 -20.43 -10.88
N LEU A 140 -5.87 -21.57 -10.19
CA LEU A 140 -4.88 -22.13 -9.29
C LEU A 140 -4.22 -23.34 -9.92
N ARG A 141 -2.89 -23.44 -9.79
CA ARG A 141 -2.10 -24.58 -10.26
C ARG A 141 -1.30 -25.22 -9.14
N ARG A 142 -1.37 -26.54 -9.04
CA ARG A 142 -0.50 -27.37 -8.19
C ARG A 142 0.04 -28.53 -9.02
N GLY A 143 1.30 -28.44 -9.46
CA GLY A 143 1.87 -29.41 -10.40
C GLY A 143 1.05 -29.47 -11.70
N SER A 144 0.49 -30.65 -12.02
CA SER A 144 -0.40 -30.86 -13.16
C SER A 144 -1.88 -30.53 -12.89
N LYS A 145 -2.28 -30.33 -11.63
CA LYS A 145 -3.66 -29.99 -11.26
C LYS A 145 -3.90 -28.50 -11.52
N ILE A 146 -4.89 -28.20 -12.35
CA ILE A 146 -5.37 -26.83 -12.61
C ILE A 146 -6.82 -26.77 -12.13
N ALA A 147 -7.12 -25.76 -11.31
CA ALA A 147 -8.47 -25.51 -10.81
C ALA A 147 -8.88 -24.08 -11.16
N GLU A 148 -10.11 -23.93 -11.63
CA GLU A 148 -10.74 -22.64 -11.91
C GLU A 148 -11.76 -22.35 -10.81
N VAL A 149 -11.76 -21.12 -10.31
CA VAL A 149 -12.67 -20.63 -9.27
C VAL A 149 -13.32 -19.34 -9.77
N GLY A 150 -14.65 -19.37 -9.88
CA GLY A 150 -15.52 -18.25 -10.23
C GLY A 150 -15.83 -17.34 -9.05
N VAL A 151 -16.43 -16.17 -9.31
CA VAL A 151 -16.85 -15.25 -8.24
C VAL A 151 -17.94 -15.90 -7.39
N GLY A 152 -17.74 -15.89 -6.07
CA GLY A 152 -18.63 -16.54 -5.09
C GLY A 152 -18.42 -18.04 -4.94
N GLU A 153 -17.46 -18.64 -5.66
CA GLU A 153 -17.09 -20.05 -5.46
C GLU A 153 -16.08 -20.19 -4.32
N ASN A 154 -16.21 -21.30 -3.58
CA ASN A 154 -15.43 -21.56 -2.38
C ASN A 154 -14.12 -22.26 -2.73
N LEU A 155 -13.01 -21.81 -2.14
CA LEU A 155 -11.70 -22.43 -2.35
C LEU A 155 -11.62 -23.86 -1.77
N ALA A 156 -12.48 -24.20 -0.80
CA ALA A 156 -12.61 -25.55 -0.27
C ALA A 156 -13.01 -26.58 -1.35
N ASP A 157 -13.70 -26.16 -2.42
CA ASP A 157 -14.07 -27.02 -3.54
C ASP A 157 -12.84 -27.41 -4.38
N VAL A 158 -11.77 -26.62 -4.33
CA VAL A 158 -10.49 -26.91 -4.99
C VAL A 158 -9.64 -27.87 -4.15
N ASP A 159 -9.55 -27.60 -2.86
CA ASP A 159 -8.81 -28.38 -1.89
C ASP A 159 -9.44 -28.21 -0.50
N ALA A 160 -9.81 -29.32 0.13
CA ALA A 160 -10.46 -29.31 1.45
C ALA A 160 -9.60 -28.64 2.54
N GLY A 161 -8.29 -28.48 2.32
CA GLY A 161 -7.43 -27.74 3.23
C GLY A 161 -7.72 -26.23 3.28
N PHE A 162 -8.43 -25.65 2.30
CA PHE A 162 -8.89 -24.26 2.34
C PHE A 162 -10.10 -24.13 3.27
N GLU A 163 -9.88 -24.24 4.57
CA GLU A 163 -10.91 -24.05 5.59
C GLU A 163 -11.34 -22.58 5.72
N GLY A 164 -12.46 -22.33 6.41
CA GLY A 164 -12.94 -20.96 6.71
C GLY A 164 -13.87 -20.35 5.67
N SER A 165 -14.44 -21.16 4.76
CA SER A 165 -15.41 -20.71 3.74
C SER A 165 -14.90 -19.55 2.89
N ILE A 166 -13.63 -19.60 2.50
CA ILE A 166 -13.01 -18.52 1.73
C ILE A 166 -13.46 -18.62 0.27
N GLU A 167 -14.22 -17.63 -0.15
CA GLU A 167 -14.69 -17.49 -1.52
C GLU A 167 -13.81 -16.54 -2.33
N TYR A 168 -13.83 -16.69 -3.66
CA TYR A 168 -13.31 -15.69 -4.57
C TYR A 168 -14.30 -14.52 -4.69
N ALA A 169 -14.00 -13.37 -4.08
CA ALA A 169 -14.89 -12.20 -4.08
C ALA A 169 -14.91 -11.44 -5.42
N GLY A 170 -14.01 -11.78 -6.35
CA GLY A 170 -13.82 -11.05 -7.59
C GLY A 170 -12.89 -9.86 -7.43
N SER A 171 -12.69 -9.12 -8.52
CA SER A 171 -11.73 -7.99 -8.54
C SER A 171 -10.32 -8.34 -8.04
N LYS A 172 -9.89 -9.59 -8.22
CA LYS A 172 -8.63 -10.15 -7.72
C LYS A 172 -8.52 -10.27 -6.20
N MET A 173 -9.62 -10.34 -5.48
CA MET A 173 -9.63 -10.50 -4.03
C MET A 173 -10.35 -11.79 -3.60
N LEU A 174 -9.91 -12.34 -2.48
CA LEU A 174 -10.67 -13.32 -1.70
C LEU A 174 -11.63 -12.60 -0.74
N SER A 175 -12.59 -13.35 -0.21
CA SER A 175 -13.57 -12.88 0.79
C SER A 175 -12.96 -12.41 2.12
N ASN A 176 -11.70 -12.74 2.39
CA ASN A 176 -10.92 -12.26 3.54
C ASN A 176 -10.02 -11.06 3.20
N ASP A 177 -10.35 -10.32 2.14
CA ASP A 177 -9.61 -9.16 1.63
C ASP A 177 -8.17 -9.44 1.14
N LEU A 178 -7.80 -10.71 0.96
CA LEU A 178 -6.50 -11.06 0.38
C LEU A 178 -6.49 -10.72 -1.12
N GLU A 179 -5.72 -9.70 -1.51
CA GLU A 179 -5.47 -9.37 -2.90
C GLU A 179 -4.50 -10.40 -3.52
N LEU A 180 -4.88 -10.91 -4.69
CA LEU A 180 -4.18 -11.97 -5.40
C LEU A 180 -3.43 -11.41 -6.60
N GLU A 181 -2.18 -11.86 -6.75
CA GLU A 181 -1.35 -11.58 -7.91
C GLU A 181 -0.91 -12.88 -8.60
N ALA A 182 -0.67 -12.81 -9.91
CA ALA A 182 -0.12 -13.96 -10.64
C ALA A 182 1.27 -14.31 -10.11
N GLY A 183 1.50 -15.59 -9.84
CA GLY A 183 2.71 -16.11 -9.19
C GLY A 183 2.62 -16.20 -7.66
N MET A 184 1.57 -15.64 -7.04
CA MET A 184 1.33 -15.77 -5.61
C MET A 184 1.10 -17.22 -5.20
N ALA A 185 1.54 -17.57 -4.00
CA ALA A 185 1.39 -18.88 -3.43
C ALA A 185 0.33 -18.92 -2.33
N LEU A 186 -0.57 -19.88 -2.43
CA LEU A 186 -1.58 -20.17 -1.43
C LEU A 186 -1.30 -21.54 -0.85
N VAL A 187 -1.16 -21.61 0.48
CA VAL A 187 -1.01 -22.87 1.22
C VAL A 187 -2.36 -23.12 1.91
N PRO A 188 -3.15 -24.13 1.50
CA PRO A 188 -4.46 -24.40 2.09
C PRO A 188 -4.40 -24.47 3.62
N GLY A 189 -3.40 -25.18 4.17
CA GLY A 189 -3.22 -25.34 5.61
C GLY A 189 -3.08 -24.04 6.42
N THR A 190 -2.69 -22.91 5.81
CA THR A 190 -2.61 -21.62 6.52
C THR A 190 -3.99 -20.98 6.75
N PHE A 191 -5.02 -21.45 6.05
CA PHE A 191 -6.40 -21.01 6.22
C PHE A 191 -7.16 -21.86 7.26
N GLY A 192 -6.53 -22.93 7.76
CA GLY A 192 -7.05 -23.77 8.83
C GLY A 192 -7.23 -23.01 10.14
N ALA A 193 -8.32 -23.30 10.85
CA ALA A 193 -8.51 -22.78 12.21
C ALA A 193 -7.34 -23.22 13.13
N SER A 194 -6.84 -24.43 12.92
CA SER A 194 -5.67 -24.98 13.62
C SER A 194 -4.39 -24.16 13.43
N TYR A 195 -4.16 -23.57 12.25
CA TYR A 195 -2.99 -22.72 12.01
C TYR A 195 -3.10 -21.37 12.72
N GLN A 196 -4.30 -20.78 12.73
CA GLN A 196 -4.57 -19.54 13.47
C GLN A 196 -4.42 -19.74 14.98
N GLU A 197 -4.92 -20.86 15.51
CA GLU A 197 -4.74 -21.25 16.91
C GLU A 197 -3.26 -21.40 17.27
N LEU A 198 -2.44 -22.02 16.40
CA LEU A 198 -0.99 -22.12 16.60
C LEU A 198 -0.31 -20.74 16.65
N ILE A 199 -0.69 -19.81 15.77
CA ILE A 199 -0.16 -18.43 15.79
C ILE A 199 -0.53 -17.72 17.08
N ILE A 200 -1.79 -17.84 17.52
CA ILE A 200 -2.27 -17.19 18.74
C ILE A 200 -1.58 -17.78 19.97
N GLN A 201 -1.45 -19.10 20.04
CA GLN A 201 -0.77 -19.78 21.13
C GLN A 201 0.70 -19.35 21.22
N ASP A 202 1.43 -19.37 20.11
CA ASP A 202 2.83 -18.93 20.06
C ASP A 202 2.97 -17.44 20.44
N ALA A 203 2.06 -16.58 19.98
CA ALA A 203 2.04 -15.18 20.36
C ALA A 203 1.78 -14.96 21.87
N ILE A 204 0.90 -15.77 22.48
CA ILE A 204 0.64 -15.73 23.92
C ILE A 204 1.88 -16.20 24.69
N ASP A 205 2.45 -17.34 24.30
CA ASP A 205 3.64 -17.90 24.95
C ASP A 205 4.81 -16.90 24.89
N LYS A 206 5.05 -16.29 23.72
CA LYS A 206 6.08 -15.25 23.52
C LYS A 206 5.80 -13.94 24.25
N HIS A 207 4.54 -13.62 24.53
CA HIS A 207 4.19 -12.41 25.27
C HIS A 207 4.53 -12.52 26.76
N PHE A 208 4.47 -13.74 27.31
CA PHE A 208 4.71 -14.02 28.73
C PHE A 208 6.10 -14.62 29.03
N ASP A 209 6.87 -15.02 28.01
CA ASP A 209 8.32 -15.33 28.09
C ASP A 209 9.16 -14.11 28.55
#